data_AF-A0A0F9AA42-F1
#
_entry.id   AF-A0A0F9AA42-F1
#
_cell.length_a   1.000
_cell.length_b   1.000
_cell.length_c   1.000
_cell.angle_alpha   90.00
_cell.angle_beta   90.00
_cell.angle_gamma   90.00
#
_symmetry.space_group_name_H-M   'P 1'
#
loop_
_entity.id
_entity.type
_entity.pdbx_description
1 polymer ?
#
loop_
_entity_poly.entity_id
_entity_poly.type
_entity_poly.pdbx_seq_one_letter_code
_entity_poly.pdbx_strand_id
1 'polypeptide(L)'
;MKSKIFVRFWLHKSKMNSNGEHPIYMRVRIDGEFFIKSIGRYIKPSTWDKSAMKVKGMSNDATLINNQIDTLKVNVYQIFNQYNLLGKPFSVFDIKSAIEGKDKYQLTLIQAFNEHITDMTKLLGKGYELVTINSYNITKRRIKQFLQAKYKRNDINLYELNLNFINEFEVFLRDKYNNSSATCYKHYQRIAKVLNKSMERGYIEKFPFSGYKLRMPKKQIEYLTKNEISRIEALEFTIERLNIIRDIFIFC
;
A
#
# COMPACT_ATOMS: atom_id res chain seq x y z
N MET A 1 21.94 12.04 -19.49
CA MET A 1 23.26 12.05 -18.84
C MET A 1 23.31 10.90 -17.85
N LYS A 2 24.39 10.08 -17.83
CA LYS A 2 24.56 9.06 -16.78
C LYS A 2 25.00 9.76 -15.49
N SER A 3 24.09 9.91 -14.52
CA SER A 3 24.43 10.41 -13.19
C SER A 3 25.55 9.57 -12.56
N LYS A 4 26.48 10.18 -11.82
CA LYS A 4 27.59 9.45 -11.18
C LYS A 4 27.27 9.25 -9.70
N ILE A 5 27.20 7.99 -9.26
CA ILE A 5 27.03 7.63 -7.85
C ILE A 5 28.39 7.40 -7.17
N PHE A 6 28.54 7.90 -5.94
CA PHE A 6 29.71 7.66 -5.09
C PHE A 6 29.29 7.08 -3.75
N VAL A 7 29.93 5.97 -3.35
CA VAL A 7 29.71 5.32 -2.04
C VAL A 7 31.03 5.33 -1.26
N ARG A 8 31.03 5.91 -0.06
CA ARG A 8 32.21 5.98 0.82
C ARG A 8 31.90 5.50 2.23
N PHE A 9 32.89 4.87 2.85
CA PHE A 9 32.84 4.46 4.25
C PHE A 9 33.96 5.13 5.05
N TRP A 10 33.69 5.52 6.30
CA TRP A 10 34.68 6.09 7.21
C TRP A 10 34.28 5.92 8.67
N LEU A 11 35.23 6.14 9.58
CA LEU A 11 34.96 6.23 11.02
C LEU A 11 34.49 7.62 11.41
N HIS A 12 33.33 7.69 12.05
CA HIS A 12 32.80 8.93 12.59
C HIS A 12 33.44 9.26 13.94
N LYS A 13 34.62 9.88 13.89
CA LYS A 13 35.50 10.08 15.05
C LYS A 13 34.85 10.80 16.24
N SER A 14 33.93 11.72 16.01
CA SER A 14 33.25 12.44 17.10
C SER A 14 32.20 11.62 17.86
N LYS A 15 31.90 10.37 17.45
CA LYS A 15 30.91 9.50 18.09
C LYS A 15 31.57 8.28 18.72
N MET A 16 32.50 8.49 19.65
CA MET A 16 33.17 7.41 20.36
C MET A 16 32.24 6.76 21.39
N ASN A 17 32.30 5.44 21.54
CA ASN A 17 31.63 4.72 22.62
C ASN A 17 32.51 4.61 23.88
N SER A 18 31.98 4.06 24.97
CA SER A 18 32.72 3.83 26.23
C SER A 18 33.96 2.95 26.08
N ASN A 19 34.01 2.13 25.02
CA ASN A 19 35.11 1.19 24.75
C ASN A 19 36.22 1.80 23.87
N GLY A 20 36.14 3.10 23.56
CA GLY A 20 37.12 3.77 22.68
C GLY A 20 36.98 3.40 21.21
N GLU A 21 35.83 2.87 20.80
CA GLU A 21 35.54 2.48 19.43
C GLU A 21 34.68 3.54 18.74
N HIS A 22 34.83 3.64 17.43
CA HIS A 22 34.09 4.59 16.61
C HIS A 22 33.20 3.86 15.61
N PRO A 23 31.99 4.38 15.35
CA PRO A 23 31.08 3.78 14.41
C PRO A 23 31.54 4.02 12.98
N ILE A 24 31.34 3.01 12.15
CA ILE A 24 31.51 3.08 10.71
C ILE A 24 30.26 3.71 10.10
N TYR A 25 30.47 4.73 9.27
CA TYR A 25 29.43 5.46 8.57
C TYR A 25 29.57 5.27 7.06
N MET A 26 28.43 5.26 6.37
CA MET A 26 28.32 5.21 4.92
C MET A 26 27.75 6.54 4.40
N ARG A 27 28.30 7.02 3.28
CA ARG A 27 27.77 8.17 2.52
C ARG A 27 27.53 7.71 1.10
N VAL A 28 26.35 8.02 0.60
CA VAL A 28 25.99 7.85 -0.81
C VAL A 28 25.72 9.23 -1.38
N ARG A 29 26.33 9.56 -2.51
CA ARG A 29 26.22 10.86 -3.20
C ARG A 29 25.84 10.67 -4.66
N ILE A 30 24.88 11.46 -5.15
CA ILE A 30 24.47 11.57 -6.55
C ILE A 30 24.29 13.05 -6.87
N ASP A 31 24.90 13.53 -7.95
CA ASP A 31 24.68 14.87 -8.54
C ASP A 31 24.69 16.06 -7.54
N GLY A 32 25.50 15.95 -6.48
CA GLY A 32 25.68 17.00 -5.47
C GLY A 32 24.98 16.72 -4.14
N GLU A 33 23.89 15.96 -4.17
CA GLU A 33 23.14 15.57 -2.98
C GLU A 33 23.70 14.28 -2.36
N PHE A 34 23.57 14.14 -1.04
CA PHE A 34 24.00 12.94 -0.34
C PHE A 34 23.17 12.65 0.90
N PHE A 35 23.15 11.37 1.30
CA PHE A 35 22.76 10.99 2.66
C PHE A 35 23.92 10.30 3.39
N ILE A 36 23.83 10.29 4.71
CA ILE A 36 24.79 9.65 5.60
C ILE A 36 24.03 8.75 6.57
N LYS A 37 24.54 7.53 6.83
CA LYS A 37 24.01 6.65 7.89
C LYS A 37 25.11 5.82 8.55
N SER A 38 24.90 5.46 9.82
CA SER A 38 25.70 4.44 10.49
C SER A 38 25.38 3.05 9.91
N ILE A 39 26.37 2.17 9.83
CA ILE A 39 26.17 0.75 9.48
C ILE A 39 26.02 -0.15 10.72
N GLY A 40 26.02 0.44 11.93
CA GLY A 40 25.83 -0.28 13.19
C GLY A 40 27.06 -1.04 13.70
N ARG A 41 28.23 -0.84 13.09
CA ARG A 41 29.50 -1.46 13.51
C ARG A 41 30.43 -0.43 14.11
N TYR A 42 31.09 -0.79 15.20
CA TYR A 42 32.07 0.02 15.92
C TYR A 42 33.41 -0.70 15.90
N ILE A 43 34.49 0.06 15.67
CA ILE A 43 35.85 -0.49 15.69
C ILE A 43 36.85 0.51 16.29
N LYS A 44 38.00 0.00 16.73
CA LYS A 44 39.12 0.84 17.14
C LYS A 44 39.72 1.57 15.92
N PRO A 45 40.15 2.84 16.06
CA PRO A 45 40.74 3.58 14.93
C PRO A 45 41.98 2.93 14.32
N SER A 46 42.77 2.22 15.13
CA SER A 46 44.00 1.54 14.70
C SER A 46 43.75 0.41 13.70
N THR A 47 42.56 -0.22 13.75
CA THR A 47 42.18 -1.32 12.88
C THR A 47 41.51 -0.87 11.59
N TRP A 48 41.34 0.44 11.34
CA TRP A 48 40.74 0.94 10.12
C TRP A 48 41.78 1.28 9.05
N ASP A 49 41.56 0.82 7.83
CA ASP A 49 42.26 1.27 6.63
C ASP A 49 41.44 2.37 5.94
N LYS A 50 41.98 3.60 5.98
CA LYS A 50 41.32 4.77 5.37
C LYS A 50 41.31 4.73 3.84
N SER A 51 42.33 4.13 3.22
CA SER A 51 42.46 4.08 1.77
C SER A 51 41.54 3.00 1.20
N ALA A 52 41.60 1.80 1.80
CA ALA A 52 40.74 0.69 1.40
C ALA A 52 39.29 0.86 1.85
N MET A 53 39.03 1.75 2.83
CA MET A 53 37.73 1.91 3.50
C MET A 53 37.22 0.60 4.12
N LYS A 54 38.15 -0.15 4.73
CA LYS A 54 37.93 -1.50 5.29
C LYS A 54 38.61 -1.66 6.64
N VAL A 55 38.21 -2.69 7.37
CA VAL A 55 38.88 -3.13 8.60
C VAL A 55 40.12 -3.95 8.22
N LYS A 56 41.25 -3.66 8.84
CA LYS A 56 42.53 -4.36 8.70
C LYS A 56 42.49 -5.71 9.43
N GLY A 57 43.30 -6.64 8.95
CA GLY A 57 43.51 -7.95 9.56
C GLY A 57 42.55 -9.02 9.05
N MET A 58 42.70 -10.23 9.59
CA MET A 58 42.00 -11.45 9.14
C MET A 58 41.13 -12.08 10.25
N SER A 59 40.80 -11.33 11.30
CA SER A 59 39.89 -11.85 12.32
C SER A 59 38.51 -12.12 11.74
N ASN A 60 37.76 -13.03 12.36
CA ASN A 60 36.37 -13.30 11.98
C ASN A 60 35.52 -12.02 12.00
N ASP A 61 35.72 -11.15 12.99
CA ASP A 61 35.04 -9.86 13.08
C ASP A 61 35.43 -8.90 11.95
N ALA A 62 36.72 -8.79 11.62
CA ALA A 62 37.17 -7.96 10.51
C ALA A 62 36.55 -8.44 9.18
N THR A 63 36.52 -9.76 8.98
CA THR A 63 35.91 -10.39 7.80
C THR A 63 34.41 -10.12 7.74
N LEU A 64 33.70 -10.29 8.86
CA LEU A 64 32.25 -10.04 8.94
C LEU A 64 31.89 -8.58 8.63
N ILE A 65 32.64 -7.63 9.21
CA ILE A 65 32.41 -6.20 8.99
C ILE A 65 32.72 -5.83 7.53
N ASN A 66 33.82 -6.34 6.98
CA ASN A 66 34.18 -6.09 5.57
C ASN A 66 33.15 -6.67 4.60
N ASN A 67 32.63 -7.88 4.86
CA ASN A 67 31.55 -8.48 4.08
C ASN A 67 30.27 -7.63 4.14
N GLN A 68 29.93 -7.08 5.31
CA GLN A 68 28.79 -6.17 5.45
C GLN A 68 29.00 -4.87 4.65
N ILE A 69 30.20 -4.28 4.69
CA ILE A 69 30.57 -3.08 3.91
C ILE A 69 30.40 -3.37 2.41
N ASP A 70 30.93 -4.49 1.93
CA ASP A 70 30.84 -4.89 0.52
C ASP A 70 29.39 -5.13 0.10
N THR A 71 28.60 -5.84 0.92
CA THR A 71 27.19 -6.12 0.67
C THR A 71 26.37 -4.82 0.57
N LEU A 72 26.57 -3.88 1.51
CA LEU A 72 25.91 -2.58 1.47
C LEU A 72 26.28 -1.79 0.22
N LYS A 73 27.56 -1.82 -0.16
CA LYS A 73 28.05 -1.15 -1.36
C LYS A 73 27.38 -1.73 -2.61
N VAL A 74 27.34 -3.06 -2.76
CA VAL A 74 26.68 -3.75 -3.87
C VAL A 74 25.19 -3.39 -3.93
N ASN A 75 24.47 -3.45 -2.81
CA ASN A 75 23.04 -3.13 -2.75
C ASN A 75 22.75 -1.69 -3.24
N VAL A 76 23.54 -0.71 -2.81
CA VAL A 76 23.43 0.68 -3.28
C VAL A 76 23.55 0.78 -4.81
N TYR A 77 24.55 0.10 -5.40
CA TYR A 77 24.74 0.11 -6.86
C TYR A 77 23.61 -0.62 -7.60
N GLN A 78 23.08 -1.72 -7.04
CA GLN A 78 21.95 -2.44 -7.62
C GLN A 78 20.69 -1.56 -7.69
N ILE A 79 20.32 -0.91 -6.59
CA ILE A 79 19.17 0.01 -6.54
C ILE A 79 19.37 1.18 -7.52
N PHE A 80 20.57 1.78 -7.53
CA PHE A 80 20.90 2.86 -8.46
C PHE A 80 20.75 2.43 -9.92
N ASN A 81 21.27 1.25 -10.28
CA ASN A 81 21.16 0.71 -11.64
C ASN A 81 19.70 0.41 -12.00
N GLN A 82 18.93 -0.17 -11.08
CA GLN A 82 17.51 -0.42 -11.28
C GLN A 82 16.74 0.87 -11.57
N TYR A 83 16.96 1.93 -10.79
CA TYR A 83 16.28 3.21 -11.04
C TYR A 83 16.72 3.86 -12.35
N ASN A 84 17.99 3.75 -12.74
CA ASN A 84 18.43 4.20 -14.07
C ASN A 84 17.76 3.42 -15.22
N LEU A 85 17.60 2.11 -15.08
CA LEU A 85 16.94 1.26 -16.08
C LEU A 85 15.45 1.59 -16.24
N LEU A 86 14.78 1.98 -15.14
CA LEU A 86 13.38 2.42 -15.18
C LEU A 86 13.18 3.77 -15.90
N GLY A 87 14.27 4.54 -16.12
CA GLY A 87 14.23 5.79 -16.88
C GLY A 87 13.48 6.94 -16.19
N LYS A 88 13.18 6.81 -14.89
CA LYS A 88 12.49 7.84 -14.11
C LYS A 88 13.48 8.69 -13.32
N PRO A 89 13.18 9.99 -13.10
CA PRO A 89 13.98 10.81 -12.20
C PRO A 89 13.86 10.27 -10.76
N PHE A 90 15.00 10.15 -10.07
CA PHE A 90 15.07 9.73 -8.67
C PHE A 90 16.14 10.56 -7.95
N SER A 91 16.01 10.67 -6.63
CA SER A 91 16.96 11.35 -5.75
C SER A 91 17.81 10.35 -4.96
N VAL A 92 18.88 10.85 -4.32
CA VAL A 92 19.69 10.04 -3.40
C VAL A 92 18.87 9.55 -2.19
N PHE A 93 17.78 10.24 -1.85
CA PHE A 93 16.88 9.87 -0.76
C PHE A 93 15.92 8.72 -1.13
N ASP A 94 15.59 8.55 -2.41
CA ASP A 94 14.84 7.37 -2.86
C ASP A 94 15.68 6.10 -2.68
N ILE A 95 16.98 6.16 -3.00
CA ILE A 95 17.93 5.07 -2.70
C ILE A 95 18.02 4.81 -1.20
N LYS A 96 18.05 5.86 -0.37
CA LYS A 96 18.03 5.72 1.09
C LYS A 96 16.79 4.96 1.54
N SER A 97 15.62 5.35 1.03
CA SER A 97 14.34 4.71 1.32
C SER A 97 14.34 3.25 0.91
N ALA A 98 14.82 2.91 -0.29
CA ALA A 98 14.97 1.54 -0.75
C ALA A 98 15.86 0.69 0.18
N ILE A 99 17.04 1.20 0.57
CA ILE A 99 17.97 0.53 1.48
C ILE A 99 17.37 0.33 2.87
N GLU A 100 16.57 1.28 3.35
CA GLU A 100 15.91 1.22 4.66
C GLU A 100 14.61 0.41 4.65
N GLY A 101 14.19 -0.15 3.51
CA GLY A 101 12.89 -0.81 3.39
C GLY A 101 11.72 0.17 3.63
N LYS A 102 11.88 1.41 3.17
CA LYS A 102 10.86 2.48 3.15
C LYS A 102 10.56 2.92 1.73
N ASP A 103 10.91 2.07 0.76
CA ASP A 103 10.69 2.37 -0.65
C ASP A 103 9.20 2.65 -0.89
N LYS A 104 8.89 3.61 -1.77
CA LYS A 104 7.48 3.90 -2.14
C LYS A 104 6.80 2.67 -2.75
N TYR A 105 7.59 1.71 -3.24
CA TYR A 105 7.16 0.39 -3.70
C TYR A 105 6.72 -0.56 -2.58
N GLN A 106 6.86 -0.23 -1.29
CA GLN A 106 6.42 -1.09 -0.18
C GLN A 106 5.07 -0.67 0.41
N LEU A 107 4.36 0.31 -0.17
CA LEU A 107 3.02 0.60 0.29
C LEU A 107 2.13 -0.64 0.10
N THR A 108 1.44 -1.03 1.15
CA THR A 108 0.53 -2.18 1.11
C THR A 108 -0.90 -1.76 0.79
N LEU A 109 -1.71 -2.73 0.38
CA LEU A 109 -3.13 -2.50 0.12
C LEU A 109 -3.86 -2.04 1.39
N ILE A 110 -3.58 -2.63 2.55
CA ILE A 110 -4.25 -2.21 3.79
C ILE A 110 -3.78 -0.82 4.24
N GLN A 111 -2.50 -0.48 4.05
CA GLN A 111 -2.01 0.88 4.31
C GLN A 111 -2.70 1.91 3.42
N ALA A 112 -2.81 1.64 2.11
CA ALA A 112 -3.53 2.51 1.17
C ALA A 112 -5.01 2.69 1.56
N PHE A 113 -5.67 1.61 2.02
CA PHE A 113 -7.03 1.70 2.56
C PHE A 113 -7.11 2.56 3.82
N ASN A 114 -6.17 2.41 4.76
CA ASN A 114 -6.15 3.21 5.98
C ASN A 114 -5.96 4.69 5.66
N GLU A 115 -5.00 5.04 4.80
CA GLU A 115 -4.80 6.43 4.37
C GLU A 115 -6.07 7.01 3.74
N HIS A 116 -6.70 6.26 2.82
CA HIS A 116 -7.92 6.72 2.17
C HIS A 116 -9.07 6.92 3.15
N ILE A 117 -9.26 5.99 4.09
CA ILE A 117 -10.29 6.08 5.13
C ILE A 117 -10.02 7.27 6.06
N THR A 118 -8.77 7.48 6.47
CA THR A 118 -8.38 8.65 7.29
C THR A 118 -8.73 9.96 6.58
N ASP A 119 -8.47 10.07 5.29
CA ASP A 119 -8.83 11.28 4.53
C ASP A 119 -10.34 11.44 4.35
N MET A 120 -11.08 10.35 4.14
CA MET A 120 -12.55 10.39 4.13
C MET A 120 -13.13 10.85 5.47
N THR A 121 -12.57 10.36 6.59
CA THR A 121 -13.03 10.73 7.93
C THR A 121 -12.81 12.22 8.24
N LYS A 122 -11.72 12.83 7.75
CA LYS A 122 -11.52 14.28 7.87
C LYS A 122 -12.59 15.10 7.14
N LEU A 123 -13.24 14.50 6.14
CA LEU A 123 -14.27 15.11 5.29
C LEU A 123 -15.67 14.59 5.63
N LEU A 124 -15.86 13.99 6.82
CA LEU A 124 -17.16 13.56 7.31
C LEU A 124 -18.13 14.76 7.38
N GLY A 125 -19.32 14.61 6.79
CA GLY A 125 -20.32 15.68 6.71
C GLY A 125 -19.98 16.82 5.72
N LYS A 126 -18.84 16.73 5.02
CA LYS A 126 -18.40 17.69 3.99
C LYS A 126 -18.20 17.04 2.62
N GLY A 127 -18.92 15.94 2.37
CA GLY A 127 -18.84 15.16 1.13
C GLY A 127 -18.76 13.65 1.34
N TYR A 128 -18.51 13.18 2.57
CA TYR A 128 -18.61 11.77 2.91
C TYR A 128 -19.58 11.52 4.07
N GLU A 129 -20.42 10.51 3.86
CA GLU A 129 -21.30 9.94 4.87
C GLU A 129 -20.64 8.81 5.63
N LEU A 130 -21.03 8.63 6.90
CA LEU A 130 -20.51 7.56 7.77
C LEU A 130 -20.76 6.17 7.16
N VAL A 131 -21.91 5.98 6.50
CA VAL A 131 -22.27 4.73 5.80
C VAL A 131 -21.24 4.38 4.72
N THR A 132 -20.74 5.39 4.00
CA THR A 132 -19.72 5.20 2.98
C THR A 132 -18.40 4.76 3.61
N ILE A 133 -17.95 5.44 4.67
CA ILE A 133 -16.71 5.08 5.39
C ILE A 133 -16.78 3.65 5.95
N ASN A 134 -17.91 3.28 6.56
CA ASN A 134 -18.14 1.94 7.08
C ASN A 134 -18.05 0.88 5.97
N SER A 135 -18.55 1.19 4.78
CA SER A 135 -18.45 0.31 3.63
C SER A 135 -17.00 0.06 3.16
N TYR A 136 -16.12 1.07 3.25
CA TYR A 136 -14.67 0.90 3.02
C TYR A 136 -14.03 0.04 4.10
N ASN A 137 -14.38 0.25 5.38
CA ASN A 137 -13.89 -0.58 6.49
C ASN A 137 -14.32 -2.05 6.35
N ILE A 138 -15.54 -2.33 5.92
CA ILE A 138 -16.01 -3.69 5.63
C ILE A 138 -15.19 -4.32 4.50
N THR A 139 -14.94 -3.57 3.43
CA THR A 139 -14.12 -4.05 2.30
C THR A 139 -12.69 -4.36 2.74
N LYS A 140 -12.06 -3.45 3.50
CA LYS A 140 -10.73 -3.65 4.13
C LYS A 140 -10.70 -4.92 4.98
N ARG A 141 -11.73 -5.16 5.80
CA ARG A 141 -11.85 -6.37 6.63
C ARG A 141 -11.95 -7.64 5.78
N ARG A 142 -12.75 -7.62 4.71
CA ARG A 142 -12.88 -8.78 3.79
C ARG A 142 -11.56 -9.08 3.08
N ILE A 143 -10.81 -8.06 2.67
CA ILE A 143 -9.46 -8.22 2.11
C ILE A 143 -8.55 -8.90 3.12
N LYS A 144 -8.49 -8.44 4.39
CA LYS A 144 -7.68 -9.09 5.42
C LYS A 144 -8.06 -10.56 5.63
N GLN A 145 -9.35 -10.87 5.65
CA GLN A 145 -9.85 -12.24 5.80
C GLN A 145 -9.46 -13.14 4.62
N PHE A 146 -9.48 -12.59 3.41
CA PHE A 146 -9.00 -13.27 2.20
C PHE A 146 -7.50 -13.53 2.26
N LEU A 147 -6.70 -12.51 2.60
CA LEU A 147 -5.26 -12.61 2.72
C LEU A 147 -4.85 -13.66 3.76
N GLN A 148 -5.54 -13.71 4.89
CA GLN A 148 -5.28 -14.71 5.91
C GLN A 148 -5.69 -16.12 5.48
N ALA A 149 -6.82 -16.26 4.77
CA ALA A 149 -7.29 -17.56 4.31
C ALA A 149 -6.34 -18.17 3.27
N LYS A 150 -5.93 -17.36 2.27
CA LYS A 150 -5.20 -17.82 1.09
C LYS A 150 -3.68 -17.69 1.20
N TYR A 151 -3.19 -16.54 1.64
CA TYR A 151 -1.76 -16.21 1.62
C TYR A 151 -1.09 -16.38 3.00
N LYS A 152 -1.87 -16.62 4.07
CA LYS A 152 -1.41 -16.65 5.47
C LYS A 152 -0.68 -15.35 5.87
N ARG A 153 -1.15 -14.22 5.32
CA ARG A 153 -0.59 -12.88 5.54
C ARG A 153 -1.69 -11.93 6.02
N ASN A 154 -1.28 -10.90 6.76
CA ASN A 154 -2.18 -9.83 7.20
C ASN A 154 -2.33 -8.69 6.17
N ASP A 155 -1.44 -8.65 5.18
CA ASP A 155 -1.33 -7.57 4.21
C ASP A 155 -0.67 -8.05 2.91
N ILE A 156 -0.70 -7.21 1.88
CA ILE A 156 -0.12 -7.47 0.55
C ILE A 156 0.41 -6.17 -0.04
N ASN A 157 1.60 -6.19 -0.66
CA ASN A 157 2.15 -5.00 -1.29
C ASN A 157 1.35 -4.63 -2.54
N LEU A 158 1.29 -3.33 -2.87
CA LEU A 158 0.56 -2.88 -4.05
C LEU A 158 1.12 -3.44 -5.37
N TYR A 159 2.43 -3.71 -5.46
CA TYR A 159 3.05 -4.31 -6.66
C TYR A 159 2.73 -5.81 -6.84
N GLU A 160 2.29 -6.49 -5.78
CA GLU A 160 1.87 -7.90 -5.86
C GLU A 160 0.44 -8.03 -6.42
N LEU A 161 -0.30 -6.93 -6.55
CA LEU A 161 -1.66 -6.92 -7.07
C LEU A 161 -1.66 -7.16 -8.59
N ASN A 162 -2.48 -8.12 -9.01
CA ASN A 162 -2.64 -8.49 -10.41
C ASN A 162 -4.07 -8.98 -10.68
N LEU A 163 -4.36 -9.35 -11.94
CA LEU A 163 -5.68 -9.84 -12.34
C LEU A 163 -6.11 -11.09 -11.56
N ASN A 164 -5.18 -11.98 -11.22
CA ASN A 164 -5.47 -13.20 -10.47
C ASN A 164 -5.94 -12.87 -9.04
N PHE A 165 -5.28 -11.91 -8.38
CA PHE A 165 -5.68 -11.46 -7.04
C PHE A 165 -7.15 -11.04 -6.99
N ILE A 166 -7.61 -10.20 -7.93
CA ILE A 166 -8.98 -9.69 -7.90
C ILE A 166 -10.01 -10.77 -8.27
N ASN A 167 -9.69 -11.66 -9.21
CA ASN A 167 -10.54 -12.79 -9.57
C ASN A 167 -10.74 -13.73 -8.37
N GLU A 168 -9.65 -14.08 -7.70
CA GLU A 168 -9.69 -14.98 -6.54
C GLU A 168 -10.36 -14.32 -5.33
N PHE A 169 -10.19 -13.01 -5.18
CA PHE A 169 -10.92 -12.26 -4.16
C PHE A 169 -12.44 -12.28 -4.44
N GLU A 170 -12.87 -12.14 -5.71
CA GLU A 170 -14.28 -12.31 -6.07
C GLU A 170 -14.79 -13.71 -5.72
N VAL A 171 -14.06 -14.77 -6.09
CA VAL A 171 -14.41 -16.15 -5.76
C VAL A 171 -14.55 -16.32 -4.25
N PHE A 172 -13.59 -15.82 -3.46
CA PHE A 172 -13.65 -15.87 -2.00
C PHE A 172 -14.88 -15.16 -1.42
N LEU A 173 -15.25 -14.00 -1.97
CA LEU A 173 -16.44 -13.27 -1.52
C LEU A 173 -17.73 -14.06 -1.80
N ARG A 174 -17.81 -14.74 -2.96
CA ARG A 174 -18.97 -15.56 -3.33
C ARG A 174 -19.03 -16.82 -2.49
N ASP A 175 -17.93 -17.55 -2.37
CA ASP A 175 -17.85 -18.84 -1.68
C ASP A 175 -18.06 -18.70 -0.16
N LYS A 176 -17.31 -17.80 0.49
CA LYS A 176 -17.32 -17.70 1.95
C LYS A 176 -18.46 -16.84 2.52
N TYR A 177 -18.93 -15.86 1.75
CA TYR A 177 -19.91 -14.88 2.23
C TYR A 177 -21.22 -14.85 1.44
N ASN A 178 -21.39 -15.75 0.44
CA ASN A 178 -22.56 -15.78 -0.43
C ASN A 178 -22.89 -14.40 -1.04
N ASN A 179 -21.85 -13.60 -1.32
CA ASN A 179 -22.04 -12.26 -1.86
C ASN A 179 -22.60 -12.32 -3.29
N SER A 180 -23.66 -11.56 -3.54
CA SER A 180 -24.17 -11.35 -4.90
C SER A 180 -23.14 -10.68 -5.82
N SER A 181 -23.34 -10.78 -7.15
CA SER A 181 -22.52 -10.06 -8.14
C SER A 181 -22.52 -8.55 -7.90
N ALA A 182 -23.65 -7.96 -7.46
CA ALA A 182 -23.74 -6.54 -7.12
C ALA A 182 -22.86 -6.20 -5.91
N THR A 183 -22.89 -7.02 -4.87
CA THR A 183 -22.08 -6.82 -3.67
C THR A 183 -20.58 -6.97 -3.98
N CYS A 184 -20.20 -7.98 -4.76
CA CYS A 184 -18.82 -8.15 -5.24
C CYS A 184 -18.36 -6.93 -6.06
N TYR A 185 -19.21 -6.42 -6.94
CA TYR A 185 -18.91 -5.21 -7.71
C TYR A 185 -18.69 -4.00 -6.81
N LYS A 186 -19.51 -3.81 -5.76
CA LYS A 186 -19.29 -2.74 -4.78
C LYS A 186 -17.96 -2.86 -4.02
N HIS A 187 -17.50 -4.07 -3.70
CA HIS A 187 -16.17 -4.28 -3.13
C HIS A 187 -15.08 -3.89 -4.13
N TYR A 188 -15.18 -4.37 -5.37
CA TYR A 188 -14.27 -4.01 -6.46
C TYR A 188 -14.20 -2.49 -6.67
N GLN A 189 -15.33 -1.78 -6.73
CA GLN A 189 -15.37 -0.32 -6.92
C GLN A 189 -14.56 0.42 -5.85
N ARG A 190 -14.64 -0.02 -4.59
CA ARG A 190 -13.91 0.60 -3.47
C ARG A 190 -12.41 0.31 -3.57
N ILE A 191 -12.03 -0.91 -3.93
CA ILE A 191 -10.61 -1.27 -4.17
C ILE A 191 -10.07 -0.43 -5.33
N ALA A 192 -10.79 -0.37 -6.46
CA ALA A 192 -10.41 0.43 -7.61
C ALA A 192 -10.26 1.92 -7.26
N LYS A 193 -11.16 2.48 -6.44
CA LYS A 193 -11.06 3.87 -5.98
C LYS A 193 -9.81 4.12 -5.14
N VAL A 194 -9.48 3.23 -4.21
CA VAL A 194 -8.24 3.30 -3.41
C VAL A 194 -7.02 3.20 -4.30
N LEU A 195 -6.97 2.25 -5.23
CA LEU A 195 -5.84 2.07 -6.14
C LEU A 195 -5.65 3.26 -7.08
N ASN A 196 -6.73 3.83 -7.63
CA ASN A 196 -6.64 5.05 -8.43
C ASN A 196 -6.08 6.22 -7.59
N LYS A 197 -6.47 6.34 -6.31
CA LYS A 197 -5.87 7.33 -5.42
C LYS A 197 -4.39 7.06 -5.16
N SER A 198 -3.99 5.79 -5.04
CA SER A 198 -2.59 5.39 -4.93
C SER A 198 -1.80 5.72 -6.22
N MET A 199 -2.42 5.61 -7.40
CA MET A 199 -1.83 6.05 -8.67
C MET A 199 -1.66 7.58 -8.71
N GLU A 200 -2.68 8.35 -8.33
CA GLU A 200 -2.61 9.81 -8.23
C GLU A 200 -1.49 10.29 -7.30
N ARG A 201 -1.17 9.51 -6.26
CA ARG A 201 -0.07 9.77 -5.31
C ARG A 201 1.29 9.27 -5.79
N GLY A 202 1.36 8.59 -6.94
CA GLY A 202 2.58 8.02 -7.48
C GLY A 202 3.08 6.76 -6.76
N TYR A 203 2.22 6.06 -6.01
CA TYR A 203 2.59 4.82 -5.31
C TYR A 203 2.59 3.60 -6.24
N ILE A 204 1.74 3.61 -7.26
CA ILE A 204 1.72 2.62 -8.33
C ILE A 204 1.60 3.33 -9.68
N GLU A 205 2.26 2.76 -10.69
CA GLU A 205 2.37 3.40 -12.01
C GLU A 205 1.25 2.98 -12.95
N LYS A 206 0.76 1.74 -12.79
CA LYS A 206 -0.25 1.12 -13.64
C LYS A 206 -1.33 0.50 -12.78
N PHE A 207 -2.56 0.60 -13.25
CA PHE A 207 -3.69 -0.06 -12.61
C PHE A 207 -3.56 -1.59 -12.70
N PRO A 208 -3.56 -2.32 -11.57
CA PRO A 208 -3.18 -3.74 -11.53
C PRO A 208 -4.25 -4.69 -12.09
N PHE A 209 -5.51 -4.25 -12.20
CA PHE A 209 -6.63 -5.07 -12.65
C PHE A 209 -7.05 -4.76 -14.08
N SER A 210 -6.08 -4.43 -14.94
CA SER A 210 -6.33 -4.22 -16.37
C SER A 210 -6.97 -5.48 -16.98
N GLY A 211 -8.12 -5.32 -17.65
CA GLY A 211 -8.87 -6.43 -18.25
C GLY A 211 -9.85 -7.14 -17.33
N TYR A 212 -9.97 -6.74 -16.05
CA TYR A 212 -11.00 -7.27 -15.16
C TYR A 212 -12.40 -6.79 -15.57
N LYS A 213 -13.36 -7.73 -15.73
CA LYS A 213 -14.69 -7.47 -16.32
C LYS A 213 -15.84 -7.78 -15.35
N LEU A 214 -15.79 -7.28 -14.12
CA LEU A 214 -16.96 -7.31 -13.25
C LEU A 214 -17.84 -6.08 -13.50
N ARG A 215 -19.11 -6.30 -13.87
CA ARG A 215 -20.09 -5.23 -14.11
C ARG A 215 -21.18 -5.26 -13.05
N MET A 216 -21.73 -4.09 -12.73
CA MET A 216 -22.95 -4.02 -11.93
C MET A 216 -24.07 -4.74 -12.69
N PRO A 217 -24.72 -5.76 -12.11
CA PRO A 217 -25.90 -6.36 -12.73
C PRO A 217 -26.99 -5.29 -12.86
N LYS A 218 -27.66 -5.25 -14.01
CA LYS A 218 -28.84 -4.39 -14.19
C LYS A 218 -29.93 -4.94 -13.27
N LYS A 219 -30.34 -4.15 -12.28
CA LYS A 219 -31.52 -4.50 -11.47
C LYS A 219 -32.75 -4.29 -12.34
N GLN A 220 -33.59 -5.31 -12.47
CA GLN A 220 -34.92 -5.12 -13.02
C GLN A 220 -35.69 -4.23 -12.05
N ILE A 221 -36.11 -3.06 -12.53
CA ILE A 221 -36.96 -2.18 -11.75
C ILE A 221 -38.36 -2.76 -11.89
N GLU A 222 -38.84 -3.38 -10.82
CA GLU A 222 -40.26 -3.67 -10.68
C GLU A 222 -40.94 -2.38 -10.25
N TYR A 223 -41.99 -2.00 -10.99
CA TYR A 223 -42.81 -0.85 -10.70
C TYR A 223 -44.27 -1.27 -10.82
N LEU A 224 -45.12 -0.62 -10.04
CA LEU A 224 -46.55 -0.85 -10.12
C LEU A 224 -47.12 -0.12 -11.35
N THR A 225 -47.97 -0.80 -12.11
CA THR A 225 -48.78 -0.18 -13.14
C THR A 225 -49.84 0.73 -12.51
N LYS A 226 -50.36 1.70 -13.27
CA LYS A 226 -51.43 2.59 -12.81
C LYS A 226 -52.64 1.80 -12.28
N ASN A 227 -53.00 0.71 -12.94
CA ASN A 227 -54.10 -0.16 -12.51
C ASN A 227 -53.80 -0.83 -11.17
N GLU A 228 -52.57 -1.30 -10.95
CA GLU A 228 -52.17 -1.90 -9.67
C GLU A 228 -52.19 -0.87 -8.54
N ILE A 229 -51.75 0.36 -8.80
CA ILE A 229 -51.84 1.47 -7.84
C ILE A 229 -53.31 1.77 -7.50
N SER A 230 -54.18 1.91 -8.50
CA SER A 230 -55.61 2.16 -8.27
C SER A 230 -56.30 1.03 -7.50
N ARG A 231 -55.90 -0.23 -7.71
CA ARG A 231 -56.39 -1.34 -6.88
C ARG A 231 -55.95 -1.19 -5.43
N ILE A 232 -54.70 -0.79 -5.17
CA ILE A 232 -54.18 -0.61 -3.81
C ILE A 232 -54.92 0.55 -3.12
N GLU A 233 -55.13 1.66 -3.82
CA GLU A 233 -55.89 2.82 -3.34
C GLU A 233 -57.32 2.45 -2.90
N ALA A 234 -57.98 1.57 -3.66
CA ALA A 234 -59.35 1.14 -3.37
C ALA A 234 -59.48 0.10 -2.25
N LEU A 235 -58.38 -0.43 -1.69
CA LEU A 235 -58.44 -1.44 -0.63
C LEU A 235 -58.79 -0.81 0.72
N GLU A 236 -59.95 -1.14 1.28
CA GLU A 236 -60.29 -0.78 2.66
C GLU A 236 -59.95 -1.91 3.63
N PHE A 237 -59.09 -1.60 4.61
CA PHE A 237 -58.73 -2.53 5.66
C PHE A 237 -59.60 -2.26 6.90
N THR A 238 -59.99 -3.34 7.59
CA THR A 238 -60.69 -3.25 8.88
C THR A 238 -59.81 -2.64 9.98
N ILE A 239 -58.48 -2.71 9.82
CA ILE A 239 -57.50 -2.13 10.74
C ILE A 239 -57.11 -0.74 10.24
N GLU A 240 -57.47 0.29 10.99
CA GLU A 240 -57.23 1.71 10.64
C GLU A 240 -55.76 2.01 10.32
N ARG A 241 -54.81 1.43 11.07
CA ARG A 241 -53.37 1.60 10.83
C ARG A 241 -52.95 1.16 9.42
N LEU A 242 -53.60 0.14 8.84
CA LEU A 242 -53.27 -0.32 7.48
C LEU A 242 -53.80 0.65 6.42
N ASN A 243 -54.91 1.33 6.66
CA ASN A 243 -55.40 2.40 5.77
C ASN A 243 -54.42 3.58 5.76
N ILE A 244 -53.89 3.99 6.93
CA ILE A 244 -52.85 5.04 7.01
C ILE A 244 -51.59 4.64 6.23
N ILE A 245 -51.14 3.39 6.34
CA ILE A 245 -49.97 2.89 5.58
C ILE A 245 -50.24 2.88 4.08
N ARG A 246 -51.43 2.46 3.65
CA ARG A 246 -51.87 2.52 2.25
C ARG A 246 -51.82 3.97 1.74
N ASP A 247 -52.38 4.91 2.50
CA ASP A 247 -52.45 6.31 2.08
C ASP A 247 -51.05 6.94 1.95
N ILE A 248 -50.15 6.67 2.90
CA ILE A 248 -48.74 7.07 2.82
C ILE A 248 -48.06 6.44 1.60
N PHE A 249 -48.30 5.15 1.35
CA PHE A 249 -47.70 4.43 0.22
C PHE A 249 -48.18 4.97 -1.14
N ILE A 250 -49.45 5.37 -1.26
CA ILE A 250 -50.00 5.95 -2.49
C ILE A 250 -49.50 7.39 -2.70
N PHE A 251 -49.24 8.13 -1.62
CA PHE A 251 -48.84 9.54 -1.70
C PHE A 251 -47.32 9.76 -1.90
N CYS A 252 -46.46 8.86 -1.40
CA CYS A 252 -44.99 8.94 -1.51
C CYS A 252 -44.43 8.28 -2.78
#